data_AF-A0A3D8JR09-F1
#
_entry.id   AF-A0A3D8JR09-F1
#
_cell.length_a   1.000
_cell.length_b   1.000
_cell.length_c   1.000
_cell.angle_alpha   90.00
_cell.angle_beta   90.00
_cell.angle_gamma   90.00
#
_symmetry.space_group_name_H-M   'P 1'
#
loop_
_entity.id
_entity.type
_entity.pdbx_description
1 polymer ?
#
loop_
_entity_poly.entity_id
_entity_poly.type
_entity_poly.pdbx_seq_one_letter_code
_entity_poly.pdbx_strand_id
1 'polypeptide(L)'
;MQAVAILIHSSRNDVRSLFRSISRAIGSAVFLTASLGAQASPTCSTVGSSGSVAFTIAVAANFYQPLISLATNYANTQGYQITICEDSSGNLYNAIVPSNSPQYALFFSADTSNPAKINTNYHALVASGPANYANGIPVFLLSPNAYSATGGSYRAVNYMHTGLPAGSGAAAQQSDPSLPAISNYVKFKRSPSYPAVSYLAIGDPSLAPYGLIAADILGNDPTDYPNNMNLWNNGGSAVNAGTNVTSDCSTLVGSGQWMCEYSNIDLTLQSIANNHVTGGVVGYSQVCPVWAGTTYHLDQYVMFPSYNTTQAYVQLTVNDTTAQSDATAFLSWLGIGTANWNTWLSNNCYQSL
;
A
#
# COMPACT_ATOMS: atom_id res chain seq x y z
N MET A 1 -9.64 59.95 -20.21
CA MET A 1 -9.71 58.62 -20.86
C MET A 1 -10.63 57.74 -20.02
N GLN A 2 -11.72 57.29 -20.67
CA GLN A 2 -12.75 56.29 -20.33
C GLN A 2 -12.61 55.53 -18.98
N ALA A 3 -13.58 55.65 -18.05
CA ALA A 3 -14.81 54.83 -17.89
C ALA A 3 -14.48 53.39 -17.44
N VAL A 4 -15.06 52.78 -16.39
CA VAL A 4 -16.48 52.50 -16.11
C VAL A 4 -16.60 52.02 -14.65
N ALA A 5 -17.70 52.38 -13.96
CA ALA A 5 -18.13 51.80 -12.67
C ALA A 5 -18.96 50.52 -12.88
N ILE A 6 -19.03 49.60 -11.91
CA ILE A 6 -20.25 48.82 -11.56
C ILE A 6 -20.01 48.03 -10.25
N LEU A 7 -20.98 48.19 -9.33
CA LEU A 7 -21.21 47.38 -8.11
C LEU A 7 -21.38 45.89 -8.42
N ILE A 8 -20.91 45.00 -7.54
CA ILE A 8 -21.54 43.69 -7.34
C ILE A 8 -21.70 43.37 -5.86
N HIS A 9 -22.98 43.27 -5.47
CA HIS A 9 -23.52 42.59 -4.30
C HIS A 9 -23.15 41.09 -4.32
N SER A 10 -22.72 40.52 -3.21
CA SER A 10 -22.73 39.06 -2.99
C SER A 10 -23.16 38.81 -1.54
N SER A 11 -24.45 38.69 -1.24
CA SER A 11 -25.31 37.51 -1.36
C SER A 11 -24.76 36.25 -0.66
N ARG A 12 -25.27 36.03 0.56
CA ARG A 12 -25.23 34.79 1.34
C ARG A 12 -25.39 33.55 0.43
N ASN A 13 -24.32 32.78 0.19
CA ASN A 13 -24.40 31.39 -0.33
C ASN A 13 -23.06 30.62 -0.28
N ASP A 14 -22.20 30.83 0.73
CA ASP A 14 -20.85 30.22 0.80
C ASP A 14 -20.70 29.00 1.74
N VAL A 15 -21.78 28.24 2.02
CA VAL A 15 -21.68 27.05 2.91
C VAL A 15 -21.80 25.72 2.13
N ARG A 16 -22.05 25.75 0.82
CA ARG A 16 -22.28 24.51 0.03
C ARG A 16 -21.19 24.16 -0.99
N SER A 17 -20.14 24.97 -1.14
CA SER A 17 -19.04 24.69 -2.08
C SER A 17 -17.78 24.10 -1.43
N LEU A 18 -17.64 24.14 -0.10
CA LEU A 18 -16.44 23.62 0.59
C LEU A 18 -16.34 22.08 0.63
N PHE A 19 -17.42 21.34 0.36
CA PHE A 19 -17.44 19.88 0.44
C PHE A 19 -17.15 19.15 -0.88
N ARG A 20 -16.86 19.85 -1.99
CA ARG A 20 -16.61 19.23 -3.30
C ARG A 20 -15.13 19.12 -3.69
N SER A 21 -14.20 19.55 -2.84
CA SER A 21 -12.77 19.66 -3.19
C SER A 21 -11.88 18.51 -2.72
N ILE A 22 -12.39 17.56 -1.92
CA ILE A 22 -11.57 16.44 -1.40
C ILE A 22 -11.56 15.22 -2.35
N SER A 23 -12.42 15.20 -3.39
CA SER A 23 -12.67 13.96 -4.16
C SER A 23 -11.85 13.77 -5.43
N ARG A 24 -10.73 14.48 -5.65
CA ARG A 24 -9.95 14.37 -6.90
C ARG A 24 -8.44 14.48 -6.70
N ALA A 25 -7.84 13.52 -6.01
CA ALA A 25 -6.38 13.34 -6.06
C ALA A 25 -5.88 11.88 -5.90
N ILE A 26 -6.72 10.91 -5.54
CA ILE A 26 -6.20 9.64 -4.98
C ILE A 26 -6.07 8.51 -6.04
N GLY A 27 -6.77 8.59 -7.17
CA GLY A 27 -6.77 7.52 -8.19
C GLY A 27 -5.54 7.42 -9.09
N SER A 28 -4.58 8.35 -9.00
CA SER A 28 -3.41 8.40 -9.91
C SER A 28 -2.07 8.11 -9.22
N ALA A 29 -2.04 7.99 -7.90
CA ALA A 29 -0.80 7.92 -7.14
C ALA A 29 -0.11 6.54 -7.16
N VAL A 30 -0.74 5.48 -7.68
CA VAL A 30 -0.13 4.13 -7.63
C VAL A 30 1.06 3.96 -8.59
N PHE A 31 1.25 4.87 -9.56
CA PHE A 31 2.37 4.81 -10.51
C PHE A 31 3.07 6.14 -10.77
N LEU A 32 2.78 7.21 -10.03
CA LEU A 32 3.37 8.54 -10.28
C LEU A 32 4.63 8.77 -9.45
N THR A 33 5.76 8.75 -10.17
CA THR A 33 7.05 9.39 -9.93
C THR A 33 7.89 8.90 -8.74
N ALA A 34 8.63 7.81 -8.97
CA ALA A 34 9.92 7.59 -8.32
C ALA A 34 10.94 8.61 -8.85
N SER A 35 10.95 9.80 -8.27
CA SER A 35 12.09 10.72 -8.40
C SER A 35 12.05 11.75 -7.28
N LEU A 36 12.88 11.54 -6.27
CA LEU A 36 13.86 12.49 -5.74
C LEU A 36 14.51 11.85 -4.51
N GLY A 37 15.85 11.80 -4.50
CA GLY A 37 16.68 11.30 -3.41
C GLY A 37 16.68 12.21 -2.18
N ALA A 38 15.51 12.40 -1.59
CA ALA A 38 15.31 12.84 -0.22
C ALA A 38 14.32 11.85 0.39
N GLN A 39 14.53 11.41 1.64
CA GLN A 39 13.47 10.75 2.39
C GLN A 39 12.28 11.70 2.36
N ALA A 40 11.28 11.42 1.52
CA ALA A 40 10.11 12.27 1.44
C ALA A 40 9.51 12.26 2.84
N SER A 41 9.31 13.44 3.43
CA SER A 41 8.66 13.47 4.74
C SER A 41 7.28 12.81 4.62
N PRO A 42 6.83 12.05 5.64
CA PRO A 42 5.53 11.42 5.61
C PRO A 42 4.44 12.40 5.17
N THR A 43 3.57 11.96 4.26
CA THR A 43 2.47 12.82 3.81
C THR A 43 1.38 12.78 4.85
N CYS A 44 1.05 13.93 5.43
CA CYS A 44 0.08 14.01 6.52
C CYS A 44 -1.23 14.68 6.08
N SER A 45 -2.36 14.11 6.51
CA SER A 45 -3.69 14.72 6.42
C SER A 45 -4.34 14.81 7.79
N THR A 46 -5.08 15.88 8.05
CA THR A 46 -5.86 16.04 9.27
C THR A 46 -7.34 15.82 8.97
N VAL A 47 -7.98 14.96 9.77
CA VAL A 47 -9.39 14.59 9.65
C VAL A 47 -10.17 14.91 10.92
N GLY A 48 -11.49 15.04 10.82
CA GLY A 48 -12.39 15.36 11.94
C GLY A 48 -13.02 16.75 11.84
N SER A 49 -13.64 17.20 12.94
CA SER A 49 -14.40 18.44 13.02
C SER A 49 -13.52 19.68 13.27
N SER A 50 -14.13 20.87 13.46
CA SER A 50 -13.40 22.05 13.93
C SER A 50 -12.99 21.86 15.39
N GLY A 51 -11.69 21.73 15.68
CA GLY A 51 -11.14 21.49 17.02
C GLY A 51 -9.61 21.41 16.99
N SER A 52 -8.99 21.15 18.14
CA SER A 52 -7.54 20.87 18.22
C SER A 52 -7.23 19.47 17.69
N VAL A 53 -6.00 19.27 17.21
CA VAL A 53 -5.48 17.93 16.92
C VAL A 53 -5.25 17.21 18.24
N ALA A 54 -5.95 16.09 18.44
CA ALA A 54 -5.86 15.28 19.64
C ALA A 54 -4.58 14.42 19.65
N PHE A 55 -4.27 13.77 18.52
CA PHE A 55 -3.06 12.97 18.37
C PHE A 55 -2.70 12.75 16.90
N THR A 56 -1.48 12.25 16.67
CA THR A 56 -0.95 11.95 15.34
C THR A 56 -0.73 10.43 15.17
N ILE A 57 -1.11 9.88 14.04
CA ILE A 57 -0.92 8.47 13.68
C ILE A 57 0.07 8.37 12.52
N ALA A 58 1.08 7.51 12.66
CA ALA A 58 1.89 7.01 11.56
C ALA A 58 1.22 5.75 10.99
N VAL A 59 1.01 5.67 9.68
CA VAL A 59 0.33 4.53 9.06
C VAL A 59 0.98 4.12 7.73
N ALA A 60 1.15 2.83 7.53
CA ALA A 60 1.61 2.32 6.25
C ALA A 60 0.62 2.68 5.13
N ALA A 61 1.13 3.07 3.96
CA ALA A 61 0.32 3.54 2.82
C ALA A 61 -0.81 2.57 2.40
N ASN A 62 -0.65 1.27 2.65
CA ASN A 62 -1.66 0.25 2.35
C ASN A 62 -2.90 0.32 3.27
N PHE A 63 -2.79 0.90 4.46
CA PHE A 63 -3.88 1.07 5.43
C PHE A 63 -4.31 2.52 5.58
N TYR A 64 -3.70 3.45 4.84
CA TYR A 64 -3.98 4.88 4.95
C TYR A 64 -5.44 5.24 4.62
N GLN A 65 -5.96 4.87 3.44
CA GLN A 65 -7.35 5.14 3.08
C GLN A 65 -8.37 4.51 4.05
N PRO A 66 -8.22 3.23 4.44
CA PRO A 66 -9.04 2.65 5.50
C PRO A 66 -8.98 3.45 6.81
N LEU A 67 -7.78 3.84 7.25
CA LEU A 67 -7.60 4.58 8.49
C LEU A 67 -8.19 5.99 8.43
N ILE A 68 -8.07 6.70 7.31
CA ILE A 68 -8.72 8.00 7.09
C ILE A 68 -10.23 7.88 7.30
N SER A 69 -10.86 6.83 6.74
CA SER A 69 -12.30 6.59 6.90
C SER A 69 -12.68 6.33 8.37
N LEU A 70 -11.95 5.43 9.03
CA LEU A 70 -12.15 5.08 10.45
C LEU A 70 -11.95 6.28 11.37
N ALA A 71 -10.83 6.98 11.23
CA ALA A 71 -10.48 8.12 12.06
C ALA A 71 -11.40 9.32 11.81
N THR A 72 -11.85 9.55 10.57
CA THR A 72 -12.85 10.59 10.28
C THR A 72 -14.15 10.33 11.03
N ASN A 73 -14.65 9.08 11.00
CA ASN A 73 -15.85 8.70 11.73
C ASN A 73 -15.68 8.97 13.23
N TYR A 74 -14.61 8.43 13.81
CA TYR A 74 -14.34 8.57 15.23
C TYR A 74 -14.14 10.04 15.65
N ALA A 75 -13.24 10.77 14.98
CA ALA A 75 -12.92 12.17 15.31
C ALA A 75 -14.16 13.07 15.28
N ASN A 76 -15.05 12.89 14.31
CA ASN A 76 -16.31 13.63 14.24
C ASN A 76 -17.24 13.34 15.43
N THR A 77 -17.25 12.12 15.97
CA THR A 77 -18.03 11.80 17.18
C THR A 77 -17.43 12.40 18.45
N GLN A 78 -16.11 12.61 18.48
CA GLN A 78 -15.41 13.13 19.65
C GLN A 78 -15.31 14.67 19.65
N GLY A 79 -15.48 15.32 18.50
CA GLY A 79 -15.42 16.78 18.38
C GLY A 79 -14.01 17.36 18.26
N TYR A 80 -13.01 16.53 17.92
CA TYR A 80 -11.62 16.95 17.70
C TYR A 80 -11.07 16.49 16.34
N GLN A 81 -9.79 16.77 16.09
CA GLN A 81 -9.08 16.36 14.88
C GLN A 81 -8.04 15.27 15.16
N ILE A 82 -7.73 14.46 14.14
CA ILE A 82 -6.64 13.48 14.15
C ILE A 82 -5.77 13.74 12.94
N THR A 83 -4.45 13.82 13.13
CA THR A 83 -3.49 13.89 12.03
C THR A 83 -3.01 12.48 11.69
N ILE A 84 -3.01 12.13 10.40
CA ILE A 84 -2.60 10.82 9.90
C ILE A 84 -1.51 11.04 8.86
N CYS A 85 -0.34 10.47 9.11
CA CYS A 85 0.83 10.55 8.26
C CYS A 85 1.11 9.19 7.63
N GLU A 86 1.14 9.14 6.29
CA GLU A 86 1.42 7.94 5.52
C GLU A 86 2.84 7.90 4.96
N ASP A 87 3.43 6.70 4.96
CA ASP A 87 4.66 6.33 4.26
C ASP A 87 4.81 4.79 4.24
N SER A 88 5.95 4.25 3.80
CA SER A 88 6.29 2.84 4.01
C SER A 88 6.55 2.52 5.49
N SER A 89 6.38 1.26 5.87
CA SER A 89 6.57 0.85 7.28
C SER A 89 8.02 1.05 7.74
N GLY A 90 8.99 0.83 6.85
CA GLY A 90 10.40 1.09 7.13
C GLY A 90 10.73 2.59 7.25
N ASN A 91 10.18 3.44 6.39
CA ASN A 91 10.36 4.89 6.49
C ASN A 91 9.76 5.44 7.79
N LEU A 92 8.54 5.02 8.14
CA LEU A 92 7.91 5.39 9.41
C LEU A 92 8.72 4.90 10.60
N TYR A 93 9.19 3.65 10.57
CA TYR A 93 10.11 3.12 11.59
C TYR A 93 11.35 4.02 11.73
N ASN A 94 12.01 4.36 10.63
CA ASN A 94 13.20 5.21 10.61
C ASN A 94 12.92 6.65 11.09
N ALA A 95 11.70 7.15 10.89
CA ALA A 95 11.27 8.44 11.44
C ALA A 95 10.95 8.37 12.94
N ILE A 96 10.43 7.23 13.43
CA ILE A 96 10.05 7.03 14.83
C ILE A 96 11.27 6.79 15.72
N VAL A 97 12.17 5.87 15.37
CA VAL A 97 13.23 5.42 16.28
C VAL A 97 14.23 6.50 16.76
N PRO A 98 14.55 7.58 16.01
CA PRO A 98 15.50 8.57 16.49
C PRO A 98 15.02 9.34 17.73
N SER A 99 13.73 9.63 17.82
CA SER A 99 13.16 10.44 18.93
C SER A 99 11.64 10.42 19.04
N ASN A 100 10.92 9.72 18.16
CA ASN A 100 9.48 9.84 17.93
C ASN A 100 9.06 11.32 17.81
N SER A 101 9.67 12.04 16.87
CA SER A 101 9.33 13.44 16.56
C SER A 101 8.65 13.47 15.18
N PRO A 102 7.43 14.03 15.03
CA PRO A 102 6.77 15.02 15.89
C PRO A 102 5.79 14.45 16.94
N GLN A 103 6.04 13.28 17.51
CA GLN A 103 5.20 12.56 18.49
C GLN A 103 4.01 11.83 17.86
N TYR A 104 4.30 10.74 17.15
CA TYR A 104 3.26 9.78 16.78
C TYR A 104 2.77 9.05 18.03
N ALA A 105 1.46 8.99 18.22
CA ALA A 105 0.84 8.23 19.32
C ALA A 105 0.55 6.77 18.93
N LEU A 106 0.37 6.52 17.64
CA LEU A 106 0.10 5.20 17.07
C LEU A 106 0.95 4.99 15.83
N PHE A 107 1.48 3.79 15.66
CA PHE A 107 2.12 3.34 14.43
C PHE A 107 1.44 2.08 13.93
N PHE A 108 0.74 2.18 12.79
CA PHE A 108 0.13 1.06 12.07
C PHE A 108 1.05 0.63 10.92
N SER A 109 1.70 -0.51 11.07
CA SER A 109 2.64 -1.05 10.09
C SER A 109 1.95 -2.02 9.13
N ALA A 110 2.51 -2.20 7.93
CA ALA A 110 2.09 -3.23 6.97
C ALA A 110 2.77 -4.60 7.23
N ASP A 111 3.64 -4.67 8.23
CA ASP A 111 4.31 -5.88 8.69
C ASP A 111 4.36 -5.96 10.23
N THR A 112 4.65 -7.16 10.75
CA THR A 112 4.83 -7.40 12.20
C THR A 112 6.23 -7.05 12.71
N SER A 113 7.23 -6.98 11.82
CA SER A 113 8.64 -6.86 12.17
C SER A 113 9.01 -5.47 12.71
N ASN A 114 8.51 -4.39 12.09
CA ASN A 114 8.85 -3.01 12.44
C ASN A 114 8.29 -2.64 13.83
N PRO A 115 7.00 -2.90 14.16
CA PRO A 115 6.48 -2.76 15.53
C PRO A 115 7.25 -3.61 16.55
N ALA A 116 7.59 -4.86 16.22
CA ALA A 116 8.35 -5.74 17.11
C ALA A 116 9.78 -5.22 17.39
N LYS A 117 10.45 -4.66 16.38
CA LYS A 117 11.77 -4.00 16.53
C LYS A 117 11.69 -2.79 17.45
N ILE A 118 10.66 -1.94 17.31
CA ILE A 118 10.47 -0.80 18.22
C ILE A 118 10.29 -1.30 19.65
N ASN A 119 9.43 -2.29 19.86
CA ASN A 119 9.17 -2.84 21.20
C ASN A 119 10.40 -3.47 21.85
N THR A 120 11.23 -4.16 21.07
CA THR A 120 12.41 -4.87 21.58
C THR A 120 13.60 -3.93 21.78
N ASN A 121 13.87 -3.04 20.82
CA ASN A 121 15.09 -2.24 20.79
C ASN A 121 14.90 -0.82 21.36
N TYR A 122 13.66 -0.32 21.40
CA TYR A 122 13.31 1.05 21.77
C TYR A 122 12.12 1.07 22.75
N HIS A 123 12.15 0.19 23.76
CA HIS A 123 11.03 -0.02 24.69
C HIS A 123 10.51 1.27 25.37
N ALA A 124 11.38 2.27 25.59
CA ALA A 124 10.97 3.57 26.15
C ALA A 124 10.00 4.36 25.24
N LEU A 125 9.97 4.07 23.94
CA LEU A 125 9.04 4.66 22.98
C LEU A 125 7.68 3.96 22.98
N VAL A 126 7.50 2.84 23.70
CA VAL A 126 6.30 2.02 23.64
C VAL A 126 5.43 2.23 24.88
N ALA A 127 4.19 2.66 24.65
CA ALA A 127 3.16 2.74 25.69
C ALA A 127 2.40 1.42 25.82
N SER A 128 2.16 0.72 24.70
CA SER A 128 1.58 -0.62 24.69
C SER A 128 2.16 -1.43 23.53
N GLY A 129 2.48 -2.70 23.82
CA GLY A 129 3.18 -3.60 22.92
C GLY A 129 2.44 -3.87 21.61
N PRO A 130 3.13 -4.46 20.61
CA PRO A 130 2.57 -4.65 19.30
C PRO A 130 1.42 -5.65 19.30
N ALA A 131 0.41 -5.40 18.47
CA ALA A 131 -0.71 -6.30 18.25
C ALA A 131 -1.11 -6.34 16.77
N ASN A 132 -1.53 -7.51 16.30
CA ASN A 132 -1.98 -7.69 14.92
C ASN A 132 -3.34 -7.03 14.71
N TYR A 133 -3.53 -6.35 13.58
CA TYR A 133 -4.80 -5.69 13.26
C TYR A 133 -5.41 -6.09 11.92
N ALA A 134 -4.63 -6.58 10.95
CA ALA A 134 -5.19 -6.99 9.67
C ALA A 134 -4.32 -8.04 8.98
N ASN A 135 -4.91 -8.78 8.04
CA ASN A 135 -4.19 -9.59 7.08
C ASN A 135 -4.43 -9.01 5.67
N GLY A 136 -3.40 -8.38 5.10
CA GLY A 136 -3.45 -7.77 3.76
C GLY A 136 -3.39 -8.81 2.65
N ILE A 137 -4.06 -8.55 1.53
CA ILE A 137 -4.03 -9.43 0.34
C ILE A 137 -3.19 -8.74 -0.75
N PRO A 138 -2.09 -9.33 -1.23
CA PRO A 138 -1.37 -8.80 -2.38
C PRO A 138 -2.16 -8.96 -3.67
N VAL A 139 -2.02 -7.98 -4.57
CA VAL A 139 -2.57 -8.04 -5.92
C VAL A 139 -1.54 -7.56 -6.93
N PHE A 140 -1.44 -8.22 -8.08
CA PHE A 140 -0.72 -7.67 -9.22
C PHE A 140 -1.64 -6.75 -10.00
N LEU A 141 -1.35 -5.45 -9.98
CA LEU A 141 -2.09 -4.37 -10.62
C LEU A 141 -1.38 -3.89 -11.88
N LEU A 142 -2.08 -3.74 -13.01
CA LEU A 142 -1.52 -3.11 -14.20
C LEU A 142 -1.39 -1.60 -14.06
N SER A 143 -0.32 -1.04 -14.63
CA SER A 143 -0.20 0.41 -14.78
C SER A 143 -1.25 0.95 -15.75
N PRO A 144 -1.65 2.24 -15.65
CA PRO A 144 -2.60 2.83 -16.59
C PRO A 144 -2.20 2.65 -18.06
N ASN A 145 -0.90 2.74 -18.36
CA ASN A 145 -0.39 2.58 -19.72
C ASN A 145 -0.52 1.13 -20.21
N ALA A 146 -0.12 0.15 -19.39
CA ALA A 146 -0.26 -1.27 -19.74
C ALA A 146 -1.73 -1.70 -19.82
N TYR A 147 -2.57 -1.19 -18.92
CA TYR A 147 -4.00 -1.41 -18.93
C TYR A 147 -4.65 -0.90 -20.22
N SER A 148 -4.24 0.29 -20.68
CA SER A 148 -4.74 0.89 -21.93
C SER A 148 -4.26 0.16 -23.18
N ALA A 149 -3.04 -0.40 -23.13
CA ALA A 149 -2.44 -1.12 -24.25
C ALA A 149 -2.91 -2.58 -24.38
N THR A 150 -3.48 -3.16 -23.32
CA THR A 150 -3.87 -4.57 -23.28
C THR A 150 -5.37 -4.71 -23.55
N GLY A 151 -5.74 -5.53 -24.54
CA GLY A 151 -7.15 -5.86 -24.83
C GLY A 151 -7.66 -7.11 -24.09
N GLY A 152 -8.95 -7.39 -24.25
CA GLY A 152 -9.59 -8.62 -23.77
C GLY A 152 -10.38 -8.46 -22.47
N SER A 153 -11.06 -9.55 -22.08
CA SER A 153 -11.98 -9.57 -20.94
C SER A 153 -11.29 -9.63 -19.57
N TYR A 154 -10.02 -10.06 -19.50
CA TYR A 154 -9.23 -10.04 -18.28
C TYR A 154 -7.77 -9.66 -18.54
N ARG A 155 -7.49 -8.35 -18.55
CA ARG A 155 -6.21 -7.79 -19.03
C ARG A 155 -5.03 -8.16 -18.14
N ALA A 156 -5.19 -8.12 -16.82
CA ALA A 156 -4.09 -8.47 -15.90
C ALA A 156 -3.64 -9.93 -16.06
N VAL A 157 -4.57 -10.86 -16.27
CA VAL A 157 -4.26 -12.29 -16.51
C VAL A 157 -3.49 -12.50 -17.82
N ASN A 158 -3.61 -11.59 -18.80
CA ASN A 158 -2.83 -11.73 -20.04
C ASN A 158 -1.32 -11.69 -19.80
N TYR A 159 -0.84 -11.15 -18.68
CA TYR A 159 0.57 -11.17 -18.28
C TYR A 159 1.00 -12.48 -17.61
N MET A 160 0.12 -13.49 -17.51
CA MET A 160 0.38 -14.73 -16.76
C MET A 160 0.16 -15.98 -17.62
N HIS A 161 1.03 -16.99 -17.47
CA HIS A 161 0.71 -18.36 -17.82
C HIS A 161 -0.20 -18.92 -16.72
N THR A 162 -1.30 -19.53 -17.10
CA THR A 162 -2.29 -20.14 -16.19
C THR A 162 -2.29 -21.66 -16.38
N GLY A 163 -2.96 -22.39 -15.48
CA GLY A 163 -3.15 -23.84 -15.58
C GLY A 163 -1.88 -24.62 -15.24
N LEU A 164 -1.01 -24.04 -14.40
CA LEU A 164 0.22 -24.70 -13.97
C LEU A 164 -0.08 -25.73 -12.88
N PRO A 165 0.77 -26.77 -12.74
CA PRO A 165 0.68 -27.70 -11.62
C PRO A 165 1.12 -27.03 -10.31
N ALA A 166 0.70 -27.63 -9.19
CA ALA A 166 1.17 -27.25 -7.86
C ALA A 166 2.71 -27.31 -7.79
N GLY A 167 3.31 -26.40 -7.03
CA GLY A 167 4.77 -26.26 -6.95
C GLY A 167 5.43 -25.70 -8.22
N SER A 168 4.67 -25.23 -9.21
CA SER A 168 5.20 -24.59 -10.43
C SER A 168 4.53 -23.24 -10.76
N GLY A 169 3.68 -22.74 -9.87
CA GLY A 169 3.01 -21.45 -10.01
C GLY A 169 2.41 -20.98 -8.68
N ALA A 170 2.22 -19.67 -8.57
CA ALA A 170 1.53 -19.00 -7.47
C ALA A 170 0.01 -19.24 -7.52
N ALA A 171 -0.61 -19.45 -6.36
CA ALA A 171 -2.06 -19.50 -6.24
C ALA A 171 -2.64 -18.09 -6.47
N ALA A 172 -3.44 -17.93 -7.53
CA ALA A 172 -4.04 -16.66 -7.88
C ALA A 172 -5.55 -16.78 -8.06
N GLN A 173 -6.25 -15.68 -7.83
CA GLN A 173 -7.70 -15.59 -7.96
C GLN A 173 -8.12 -14.39 -8.80
N GLN A 174 -9.28 -14.53 -9.44
CA GLN A 174 -9.93 -13.40 -10.10
C GLN A 174 -10.36 -12.35 -9.07
N SER A 175 -10.25 -11.09 -9.45
CA SER A 175 -10.68 -9.94 -8.64
C SER A 175 -12.19 -9.84 -8.46
N ASP A 176 -12.96 -10.42 -9.38
CA ASP A 176 -14.42 -10.40 -9.38
C ASP A 176 -15.00 -11.67 -10.02
N PRO A 177 -16.07 -12.29 -9.47
CA PRO A 177 -16.74 -13.47 -10.02
C PRO A 177 -17.20 -13.40 -11.49
N SER A 178 -17.42 -12.19 -12.02
CA SER A 178 -17.82 -11.97 -13.42
C SER A 178 -16.68 -12.14 -14.43
N LEU A 179 -15.43 -12.13 -13.97
CA LEU A 179 -14.26 -12.33 -14.81
C LEU A 179 -14.01 -13.82 -15.10
N PRO A 180 -13.29 -14.14 -16.18
CA PRO A 180 -12.83 -15.50 -16.45
C PRO A 180 -12.04 -16.10 -15.28
N ALA A 181 -12.34 -17.36 -14.96
CA ALA A 181 -11.61 -18.13 -13.96
C ALA A 181 -10.13 -18.29 -14.31
N ILE A 182 -9.28 -18.11 -13.30
CA ILE A 182 -7.86 -18.43 -13.39
C ILE A 182 -7.69 -19.93 -13.15
N SER A 183 -7.17 -20.65 -14.14
CA SER A 183 -6.91 -22.08 -14.00
C SER A 183 -5.77 -22.34 -13.01
N ASN A 184 -6.07 -22.99 -11.89
CA ASN A 184 -5.13 -23.42 -10.83
C ASN A 184 -4.06 -22.36 -10.48
N TYR A 185 -2.81 -22.60 -10.88
CA TYR A 185 -1.66 -21.80 -10.51
C TYR A 185 -1.13 -20.97 -11.68
N VAL A 186 -0.51 -19.83 -11.37
CA VAL A 186 -0.01 -18.87 -12.36
C VAL A 186 1.48 -18.57 -12.21
N LYS A 187 2.10 -18.15 -13.31
CA LYS A 187 3.43 -17.50 -13.29
C LYS A 187 3.47 -16.40 -14.33
N PHE A 188 4.30 -15.39 -14.14
CA PHE A 188 4.43 -14.34 -15.14
C PHE A 188 4.90 -14.89 -16.49
N LYS A 189 4.26 -14.45 -17.57
CA LYS A 189 4.76 -14.65 -18.93
C LYS A 189 6.02 -13.82 -19.10
N ARG A 190 7.09 -14.46 -19.55
CA ARG A 190 8.30 -13.77 -19.99
C ARG A 190 8.35 -13.71 -21.51
N SER A 191 9.08 -12.73 -22.03
CA SER A 191 9.38 -12.52 -23.46
C SER A 191 9.61 -13.85 -24.22
N PRO A 192 9.17 -13.98 -25.49
CA PRO A 192 8.73 -12.92 -26.43
C PRO A 192 7.22 -12.76 -26.62
N SER A 193 6.38 -13.50 -25.90
CA SER A 193 4.91 -13.44 -26.10
C SER A 193 4.32 -12.17 -25.49
N TYR A 194 3.59 -11.36 -26.27
CA TYR A 194 2.97 -10.12 -25.77
C TYR A 194 1.49 -10.31 -25.37
N PRO A 195 1.04 -9.77 -24.23
CA PRO A 195 1.83 -9.03 -23.23
C PRO A 195 2.65 -9.95 -22.30
N ALA A 196 3.80 -9.46 -21.84
CA ALA A 196 4.70 -10.15 -20.93
C ALA A 196 5.43 -9.19 -19.97
N VAL A 197 5.95 -9.77 -18.89
CA VAL A 197 6.90 -9.14 -17.96
C VAL A 197 8.31 -9.38 -18.49
N SER A 198 8.95 -8.33 -19.00
CA SER A 198 10.33 -8.41 -19.52
C SER A 198 11.35 -8.29 -18.39
N TYR A 199 11.17 -7.29 -17.53
CA TYR A 199 12.01 -7.04 -16.37
C TYR A 199 11.14 -6.79 -15.14
N LEU A 200 11.75 -6.94 -13.98
CA LEU A 200 11.12 -6.77 -12.69
C LEU A 200 11.95 -5.83 -11.82
N ALA A 201 11.39 -4.75 -11.34
CA ALA A 201 11.94 -4.00 -10.23
C ALA A 201 11.27 -4.48 -8.94
N ILE A 202 12.01 -4.59 -7.86
CA ILE A 202 11.54 -4.98 -6.52
C ILE A 202 12.06 -3.96 -5.53
N GLY A 203 11.20 -3.51 -4.63
CA GLY A 203 11.61 -2.65 -3.54
C GLY A 203 12.37 -3.41 -2.48
N ASP A 204 13.23 -2.70 -1.76
CA ASP A 204 13.92 -3.21 -0.59
C ASP A 204 12.89 -3.78 0.40
N PRO A 205 12.94 -5.10 0.63
CA PRO A 205 11.94 -5.76 1.46
C PRO A 205 11.97 -5.31 2.93
N SER A 206 13.06 -4.67 3.38
CA SER A 206 13.14 -4.06 4.72
C SER A 206 12.29 -2.80 4.87
N LEU A 207 11.93 -2.16 3.76
CA LEU A 207 11.13 -0.93 3.73
C LEU A 207 9.68 -1.18 3.32
N ALA A 208 9.47 -2.08 2.35
CA ALA A 208 8.18 -2.36 1.73
C ALA A 208 7.70 -3.79 2.03
N PRO A 209 6.72 -4.00 2.94
CA PRO A 209 6.21 -5.34 3.28
C PRO A 209 5.64 -6.13 2.10
N TYR A 210 5.03 -5.44 1.13
CA TYR A 210 4.58 -6.11 -0.11
C TYR A 210 5.75 -6.44 -1.05
N GLY A 211 6.94 -5.88 -0.86
CA GLY A 211 8.18 -6.30 -1.53
C GLY A 211 8.62 -7.69 -1.09
N LEU A 212 8.61 -7.97 0.23
CA LEU A 212 8.85 -9.33 0.78
C LEU A 212 7.86 -10.34 0.21
N ILE A 213 6.56 -10.06 0.34
CA ILE A 213 5.55 -10.99 -0.14
C ILE A 213 5.54 -11.14 -1.66
N ALA A 214 5.87 -10.09 -2.40
CA ALA A 214 6.09 -10.20 -3.84
C ALA A 214 7.28 -11.10 -4.17
N ALA A 215 8.36 -11.05 -3.37
CA ALA A 215 9.49 -11.97 -3.50
C ALA A 215 9.06 -13.43 -3.26
N ASP A 216 8.21 -13.66 -2.27
CA ASP A 216 7.70 -15.00 -1.94
C ASP A 216 6.75 -15.54 -3.00
N ILE A 217 5.87 -14.70 -3.55
CA ILE A 217 5.05 -15.02 -4.73
C ILE A 217 5.95 -15.45 -5.90
N LEU A 218 7.06 -14.74 -6.12
CA LEU A 218 8.03 -15.06 -7.17
C LEU A 218 8.87 -16.31 -6.88
N GLY A 219 9.10 -16.65 -5.61
CA GLY A 219 9.77 -17.87 -5.17
C GLY A 219 11.03 -17.71 -4.33
N ASN A 220 11.19 -16.58 -3.63
CA ASN A 220 12.32 -16.37 -2.74
C ASN A 220 12.30 -17.31 -1.50
N ASP A 221 11.11 -17.60 -0.95
CA ASP A 221 10.94 -18.55 0.15
C ASP A 221 10.05 -19.76 -0.25
N PRO A 222 10.66 -20.86 -0.74
CA PRO A 222 9.91 -22.07 -1.07
C PRO A 222 9.52 -22.91 0.15
N THR A 223 10.02 -22.61 1.35
CA THR A 223 9.71 -23.37 2.57
C THR A 223 8.35 -22.98 3.12
N ASP A 224 8.09 -21.68 3.24
CA ASP A 224 6.81 -21.17 3.72
C ASP A 224 5.79 -21.05 2.58
N TYR A 225 6.25 -20.89 1.34
CA TYR A 225 5.39 -20.75 0.16
C TYR A 225 5.74 -21.76 -0.95
N PRO A 226 5.39 -23.05 -0.78
CA PRO A 226 5.76 -24.10 -1.73
C PRO A 226 5.08 -23.98 -3.10
N ASN A 227 3.94 -23.29 -3.19
CA ASN A 227 3.21 -23.05 -4.43
C ASN A 227 3.54 -21.68 -5.00
N ASN A 228 4.80 -21.35 -5.27
CA ASN A 228 5.24 -20.06 -5.82
C ASN A 228 5.55 -20.12 -7.33
N MET A 229 5.85 -18.97 -7.95
CA MET A 229 6.10 -18.90 -9.39
C MET A 229 7.40 -19.59 -9.84
N ASN A 230 8.30 -19.94 -8.90
CA ASN A 230 9.62 -20.51 -9.15
C ASN A 230 10.49 -19.67 -10.10
N LEU A 231 10.37 -18.35 -9.98
CA LEU A 231 11.04 -17.35 -10.80
C LEU A 231 12.24 -16.72 -10.05
N TRP A 232 12.28 -16.82 -8.71
CA TRP A 232 13.33 -16.25 -7.87
C TRP A 232 13.96 -17.27 -6.89
N ASN A 233 14.29 -18.47 -7.38
CA ASN A 233 14.75 -19.53 -6.48
C ASN A 233 16.28 -19.62 -6.32
N ASN A 234 17.08 -18.83 -7.05
CA ASN A 234 18.51 -19.10 -7.23
C ASN A 234 19.46 -17.89 -7.13
N GLY A 235 19.11 -16.81 -6.41
CA GLY A 235 20.01 -15.70 -6.03
C GLY A 235 20.68 -14.87 -7.16
N GLY A 236 20.76 -15.38 -8.38
CA GLY A 236 21.42 -14.77 -9.54
C GLY A 236 20.45 -14.11 -10.51
N SER A 237 19.18 -13.95 -10.13
CA SER A 237 18.18 -13.28 -10.96
C SER A 237 18.02 -11.79 -10.65
N ALA A 238 18.44 -11.34 -9.46
CA ALA A 238 18.33 -9.97 -8.99
C ALA A 238 19.68 -9.24 -9.00
N VAL A 239 19.68 -7.96 -9.38
CA VAL A 239 20.81 -7.03 -9.30
C VAL A 239 20.47 -5.92 -8.32
N ASN A 240 21.37 -5.58 -7.40
CA ASN A 240 21.21 -4.39 -6.58
C ASN A 240 21.39 -3.15 -7.45
N ALA A 241 20.31 -2.41 -7.66
CA ALA A 241 20.23 -1.22 -8.50
C ALA A 241 20.34 0.09 -7.69
N GLY A 242 20.57 0.01 -6.39
CA GLY A 242 20.79 1.17 -5.52
C GLY A 242 19.50 1.94 -5.21
N THR A 243 19.56 3.27 -5.31
CA THR A 243 18.59 4.20 -4.70
C THR A 243 17.64 4.90 -5.67
N ASN A 244 17.71 4.64 -6.98
CA ASN A 244 16.81 5.27 -7.93
C ASN A 244 16.25 4.26 -8.94
N VAL A 245 14.93 4.16 -9.01
CA VAL A 245 14.22 3.61 -10.17
C VAL A 245 14.35 4.60 -11.33
N THR A 246 15.56 4.78 -11.84
CA THR A 246 15.69 5.18 -13.24
C THR A 246 15.20 3.98 -14.04
N SER A 247 14.28 4.20 -14.95
CA SER A 247 13.55 3.28 -15.85
C SER A 247 14.30 2.10 -16.50
N ASP A 248 15.56 1.87 -16.18
CA ASP A 248 16.51 1.11 -16.95
C ASP A 248 16.97 -0.15 -16.22
N CYS A 249 16.05 -0.90 -15.60
CA CYS A 249 16.40 -2.25 -15.09
C CYS A 249 17.05 -3.10 -16.21
N SER A 250 16.65 -2.89 -17.47
CA SER A 250 17.22 -3.52 -18.65
C SER A 250 18.71 -3.21 -18.90
N THR A 251 19.23 -2.07 -18.44
CA THR A 251 20.67 -1.71 -18.59
C THR A 251 21.51 -2.20 -17.41
N LEU A 252 20.86 -2.53 -16.30
CA LEU A 252 21.51 -2.99 -15.06
C LEU A 252 21.66 -4.51 -14.98
N VAL A 253 20.78 -5.26 -15.65
CA VAL A 253 20.81 -6.73 -15.62
C VAL A 253 21.76 -7.31 -16.68
N GLY A 254 22.65 -8.22 -16.24
CA GLY A 254 23.50 -9.01 -17.12
C GLY A 254 22.77 -10.19 -17.77
N SER A 255 23.50 -10.97 -18.58
CA SER A 255 22.96 -12.18 -19.22
C SER A 255 22.45 -13.18 -18.16
N GLY A 256 21.14 -13.45 -18.17
CA GLY A 256 20.47 -14.37 -17.23
C GLY A 256 19.80 -13.66 -16.03
N GLN A 257 20.09 -12.38 -15.81
CA GLN A 257 19.41 -11.55 -14.83
C GLN A 257 18.20 -10.84 -15.47
N TRP A 258 17.18 -10.59 -14.67
CA TRP A 258 15.94 -9.96 -15.15
C TRP A 258 15.17 -9.22 -14.03
N MET A 259 15.72 -9.22 -12.82
CA MET A 259 15.17 -8.49 -11.68
C MET A 259 16.19 -7.47 -11.16
N CYS A 260 15.70 -6.34 -10.67
CA CYS A 260 16.49 -5.25 -10.09
C CYS A 260 15.91 -4.88 -8.73
N GLU A 261 16.75 -4.82 -7.71
CA GLU A 261 16.38 -4.45 -6.35
C GLU A 261 16.74 -3.00 -6.06
N TYR A 262 15.77 -2.23 -5.57
CA TYR A 262 15.91 -0.81 -5.32
C TYR A 262 15.58 -0.46 -3.87
N SER A 263 16.50 0.23 -3.22
CA SER A 263 16.41 0.70 -1.83
C SER A 263 15.40 1.81 -1.55
N ASN A 264 14.70 2.32 -2.58
CA ASN A 264 13.76 3.44 -2.44
C ASN A 264 12.36 3.16 -3.00
N ILE A 265 12.05 1.91 -3.39
CA ILE A 265 10.68 1.59 -3.77
C ILE A 265 9.91 1.22 -2.51
N ASP A 266 9.14 2.18 -2.02
CA ASP A 266 8.30 2.05 -0.83
C ASP A 266 7.07 1.16 -1.02
N LEU A 267 6.70 0.85 -2.27
CA LEU A 267 5.35 0.40 -2.57
C LEU A 267 5.20 -0.97 -3.22
N THR A 268 6.03 -1.42 -4.17
CA THR A 268 5.67 -2.61 -4.95
C THR A 268 6.82 -3.19 -5.78
N LEU A 269 6.73 -4.49 -6.09
CA LEU A 269 7.31 -5.07 -7.29
C LEU A 269 6.77 -4.31 -8.51
N GLN A 270 7.59 -3.80 -9.43
CA GLN A 270 7.16 -3.15 -10.66
C GLN A 270 7.63 -3.95 -11.87
N SER A 271 6.71 -4.43 -12.70
CA SER A 271 7.07 -4.97 -14.02
C SER A 271 7.48 -3.82 -14.93
N ILE A 272 8.59 -3.98 -15.64
CA ILE A 272 9.10 -3.00 -16.62
C ILE A 272 9.16 -3.67 -17.99
N ALA A 273 8.56 -3.03 -18.99
CA ALA A 273 8.70 -3.39 -20.40
C ALA A 273 8.96 -2.13 -21.22
N ASN A 274 9.98 -2.16 -22.10
CA ASN A 274 10.38 -1.04 -22.94
C ASN A 274 10.55 0.29 -22.14
N ASN A 275 11.22 0.23 -21.00
CA ASN A 275 11.42 1.37 -20.08
C ASN A 275 10.15 2.00 -19.49
N HIS A 276 9.02 1.28 -19.51
CA HIS A 276 7.78 1.69 -18.86
C HIS A 276 7.34 0.67 -17.80
N VAL A 277 6.87 1.17 -16.66
CA VAL A 277 6.20 0.34 -15.66
C VAL A 277 4.89 -0.18 -16.25
N THR A 278 4.75 -1.50 -16.32
CA THR A 278 3.56 -2.18 -16.86
C THR A 278 2.63 -2.72 -15.76
N GLY A 279 3.11 -2.83 -14.53
CA GLY A 279 2.26 -3.21 -13.40
C GLY A 279 3.07 -3.41 -12.13
N GLY A 280 2.42 -3.74 -11.02
CA GLY A 280 3.11 -4.03 -9.78
C GLY A 280 2.27 -4.65 -8.67
N VAL A 281 2.92 -5.17 -7.63
CA VAL A 281 2.25 -5.85 -6.51
C VAL A 281 1.92 -4.90 -5.36
N VAL A 282 0.66 -4.47 -5.26
CA VAL A 282 0.12 -3.60 -4.18
C VAL A 282 -0.73 -4.39 -3.19
N GLY A 283 -1.16 -3.77 -2.09
CA GLY A 283 -2.24 -4.29 -1.25
C GLY A 283 -3.61 -4.12 -1.91
N TYR A 284 -4.48 -5.13 -1.79
CA TYR A 284 -5.84 -5.11 -2.35
C TYR A 284 -6.65 -3.91 -1.84
N SER A 285 -6.46 -3.54 -0.58
CA SER A 285 -7.05 -2.34 0.03
C SER A 285 -6.76 -1.04 -0.72
N GLN A 286 -5.67 -0.94 -1.47
CA GLN A 286 -5.32 0.27 -2.24
C GLN A 286 -6.09 0.39 -3.55
N VAL A 287 -6.59 -0.73 -4.08
CA VAL A 287 -7.35 -0.80 -5.35
C VAL A 287 -8.81 -1.19 -5.14
N CYS A 288 -9.18 -1.46 -3.89
CA CYS A 288 -10.48 -1.97 -3.50
C CYS A 288 -11.60 -0.94 -3.75
N PRO A 289 -12.69 -1.34 -4.43
CA PRO A 289 -13.78 -0.44 -4.83
C PRO A 289 -14.55 0.21 -3.68
N VAL A 290 -14.42 -0.31 -2.45
CA VAL A 290 -15.14 0.21 -1.28
C VAL A 290 -14.60 1.57 -0.80
N TRP A 291 -13.38 1.92 -1.21
CA TRP A 291 -12.76 3.18 -0.84
C TRP A 291 -13.00 4.24 -1.91
N ALA A 292 -13.49 5.42 -1.50
CA ALA A 292 -13.86 6.49 -2.41
C ALA A 292 -12.68 6.88 -3.32
N GLY A 293 -12.89 6.83 -4.65
CA GLY A 293 -11.92 7.29 -5.63
C GLY A 293 -11.07 6.20 -6.30
N THR A 294 -11.28 4.92 -6.01
CA THR A 294 -10.65 3.84 -6.80
C THR A 294 -11.32 3.77 -8.18
N THR A 295 -10.62 4.24 -9.20
CA THR A 295 -11.02 4.14 -10.61
C THR A 295 -10.50 2.86 -11.27
N TYR A 296 -10.04 1.90 -10.47
CA TYR A 296 -9.44 0.66 -10.96
C TYR A 296 -10.53 -0.25 -11.50
N HIS A 297 -10.31 -0.74 -12.72
CA HIS A 297 -11.22 -1.70 -13.32
C HIS A 297 -10.96 -3.09 -12.71
N LEU A 298 -12.02 -3.89 -12.58
CA LEU A 298 -11.94 -5.24 -12.02
C LEU A 298 -10.93 -6.09 -12.83
N ASP A 299 -10.85 -5.91 -14.15
CA ASP A 299 -9.92 -6.65 -15.02
C ASP A 299 -8.46 -6.13 -14.98
N GLN A 300 -8.16 -5.10 -14.19
CA GLN A 300 -6.85 -4.45 -14.08
C GLN A 300 -5.91 -5.14 -13.09
N TYR A 301 -6.41 -6.04 -12.22
CA TYR A 301 -5.57 -6.71 -11.23
C TYR A 301 -5.94 -8.18 -11.00
N VAL A 302 -4.96 -8.96 -10.55
CA VAL A 302 -5.08 -10.37 -10.12
C VAL A 302 -4.73 -10.48 -8.63
N MET A 303 -5.49 -11.27 -7.87
CA MET A 303 -5.29 -11.41 -6.41
C MET A 303 -4.44 -12.63 -6.05
N PHE A 304 -3.68 -12.53 -4.95
CA PHE A 304 -2.86 -13.62 -4.39
C PHE A 304 -3.23 -13.89 -2.91
N PRO A 305 -4.45 -14.39 -2.62
CA PRO A 305 -4.96 -14.49 -1.26
C PRO A 305 -4.26 -15.54 -0.38
N SER A 306 -3.50 -16.46 -0.97
CA SER A 306 -2.67 -17.43 -0.23
C SER A 306 -1.37 -16.83 0.32
N TYR A 307 -1.09 -15.57 -0.01
CA TYR A 307 0.12 -14.84 0.36
C TYR A 307 -0.24 -13.63 1.21
N ASN A 308 -1.07 -13.83 2.23
CA ASN A 308 -1.50 -12.70 3.05
C ASN A 308 -0.32 -12.11 3.85
N THR A 309 -0.42 -10.83 4.19
CA THR A 309 0.59 -10.14 4.99
C THR A 309 -0.02 -9.77 6.33
N THR A 310 0.44 -10.37 7.42
CA THR A 310 0.02 -9.96 8.77
C THR A 310 0.56 -8.59 9.10
N GLN A 311 -0.34 -7.71 9.53
CA GLN A 311 -0.07 -6.31 9.82
C GLN A 311 -0.25 -6.06 11.32
N ALA A 312 0.66 -5.28 11.91
CA ALA A 312 0.64 -4.98 13.33
C ALA A 312 0.71 -3.48 13.59
N TYR A 313 0.13 -3.06 14.71
CA TYR A 313 0.31 -1.71 15.23
C TYR A 313 1.09 -1.76 16.54
N VAL A 314 1.67 -0.63 16.94
CA VAL A 314 2.20 -0.40 18.29
C VAL A 314 1.71 0.96 18.78
N GLN A 315 1.40 1.04 20.07
CA GLN A 315 1.09 2.32 20.70
C GLN A 315 2.37 2.94 21.22
N LEU A 316 2.63 4.17 20.80
CA LEU A 316 3.83 4.89 21.16
C LEU A 316 3.57 5.80 22.35
N THR A 317 4.62 6.04 23.14
CA THR A 317 4.61 7.03 24.21
C THR A 317 4.65 8.43 23.62
N VAL A 318 3.73 9.29 24.06
CA VAL A 318 3.71 10.73 23.76
C VAL A 318 3.72 11.54 25.06
N ASN A 319 4.31 12.73 25.01
CA ASN A 319 4.47 13.59 26.19
C ASN A 319 3.14 14.18 26.70
N ASP A 320 2.16 14.37 25.82
CA ASP A 320 0.84 14.88 26.17
C ASP A 320 -0.05 13.72 26.65
N THR A 321 -0.41 13.74 27.94
CA THR A 321 -1.24 12.69 28.56
C THR A 321 -2.65 12.65 28.00
N THR A 322 -3.18 13.77 27.50
CA THR A 322 -4.49 13.84 26.83
C THR A 322 -4.39 13.13 25.49
N ALA A 323 -3.37 13.45 24.69
CA ALA A 323 -3.12 12.78 23.42
C ALA A 323 -2.93 11.26 23.58
N GLN A 324 -2.21 10.84 24.64
CA GLN A 324 -2.02 9.42 24.96
C GLN A 324 -3.36 8.73 25.30
N SER A 325 -4.21 9.38 26.08
CA SER A 325 -5.54 8.87 26.46
C SER A 325 -6.46 8.76 25.24
N ASP A 326 -6.50 9.79 24.40
CA ASP A 326 -7.32 9.83 23.19
C ASP A 326 -6.91 8.75 22.18
N ALA A 327 -5.61 8.53 22.00
CA ALA A 327 -5.09 7.45 21.16
C ALA A 327 -5.47 6.06 21.70
N THR A 328 -5.44 5.87 23.02
CA THR A 328 -5.89 4.62 23.67
C THR A 328 -7.37 4.38 23.46
N ALA A 329 -8.19 5.43 23.60
CA ALA A 329 -9.63 5.37 23.37
C ALA A 329 -9.96 5.04 21.91
N PHE A 330 -9.21 5.60 20.96
CA PHE A 330 -9.36 5.26 19.53
C PHE A 330 -9.09 3.77 19.27
N LEU A 331 -7.99 3.21 19.80
CA LEU A 331 -7.70 1.77 19.68
C LEU A 331 -8.82 0.91 20.28
N SER A 332 -9.35 1.29 21.44
CA SER A 332 -10.48 0.59 22.06
C SER A 332 -11.75 0.69 21.21
N TRP A 333 -11.99 1.83 20.56
CA TRP A 333 -13.15 2.04 19.68
C TRP A 333 -13.08 1.21 18.40
N LEU A 334 -11.88 1.02 17.82
CA LEU A 334 -11.68 0.12 16.70
C LEU A 334 -12.11 -1.32 17.02
N GLY A 335 -11.94 -1.74 18.28
CA GLY A 335 -12.31 -3.09 18.72
C GLY A 335 -11.48 -4.16 18.01
N ILE A 336 -10.20 -3.91 17.78
CA ILE A 336 -9.28 -4.83 17.09
C ILE A 336 -9.32 -6.21 17.78
N GLY A 337 -9.41 -7.27 16.96
CA GLY A 337 -9.51 -8.67 17.44
C GLY A 337 -10.94 -9.12 17.79
N THR A 338 -11.95 -8.24 17.70
CA THR A 338 -13.36 -8.63 17.88
C THR A 338 -13.98 -9.18 16.59
N ALA A 339 -15.12 -9.87 16.71
CA ALA A 339 -15.90 -10.34 15.56
C ALA A 339 -16.37 -9.18 14.65
N ASN A 340 -16.69 -8.02 15.25
CA ASN A 340 -17.07 -6.83 14.49
C ASN A 340 -15.90 -6.29 13.67
N TRP A 341 -14.69 -6.30 14.23
CA TRP A 341 -13.49 -5.92 13.50
C TRP A 341 -13.17 -6.88 12.35
N ASN A 342 -13.27 -8.19 12.57
CA ASN A 342 -13.08 -9.17 11.50
C ASN A 342 -14.11 -9.04 10.38
N THR A 343 -15.37 -8.74 10.73
CA THR A 343 -16.42 -8.42 9.74
C THR A 343 -16.09 -7.15 8.97
N TRP A 344 -15.59 -6.12 9.66
CA TRP A 344 -15.14 -4.89 9.01
C TRP A 344 -13.98 -5.18 8.05
N LEU A 345 -12.97 -5.96 8.44
CA LEU A 345 -11.86 -6.34 7.56
C LEU A 345 -12.35 -7.03 6.28
N SER A 346 -13.21 -8.05 6.40
CA SER A 346 -13.76 -8.78 5.25
C SER A 346 -14.56 -7.89 4.30
N ASN A 347 -15.32 -6.92 4.84
CA ASN A 347 -16.07 -5.96 4.03
C ASN A 347 -15.18 -4.88 3.40
N ASN A 348 -13.92 -4.79 3.79
CA ASN A 348 -13.01 -3.70 3.44
C ASN A 348 -11.72 -4.22 2.78
N CYS A 349 -11.80 -5.36 2.09
CA CYS A 349 -10.73 -5.92 1.26
C CYS A 349 -9.49 -6.39 2.02
N TYR A 350 -9.68 -6.85 3.26
CA TYR A 350 -8.69 -7.58 4.06
C TYR A 350 -9.19 -8.99 4.36
N GLN A 351 -8.28 -9.87 4.73
CA GLN A 351 -8.64 -11.10 5.45
C GLN A 351 -8.80 -10.79 6.93
N SER A 352 -9.72 -11.52 7.58
CA SER A 352 -9.85 -11.50 9.03
C SER A 352 -8.56 -11.96 9.71
N LEU A 353 -8.37 -11.52 10.95
CA LEU A 353 -7.24 -11.93 11.80
C LEU A 353 -7.27 -13.42 12.16
#